data_AF-A0AB39KS43-F1
#
_entry.id   AF-A0AB39KS43-F1
#
_cell.length_a   1.000
_cell.length_b   1.000
_cell.length_c   1.000
_cell.angle_alpha   90.00
_cell.angle_beta   90.00
_cell.angle_gamma   90.00
#
_symmetry.space_group_name_H-M   'P 1'
#
loop_
_entity.id
_entity.type
_entity.pdbx_description
1 polymer ?
#
loop_
_entity_poly.entity_id
_entity_poly.type
_entity_poly.pdbx_seq_one_letter_code
_entity_poly.pdbx_strand_id
1 'polypeptide(L)'
;MAAPQATSKSNHISFRAGRAPHNLDLWSSPATDSASIVCSGLPVPRFILTWIWFLLALCGATAASGQIANPGFETDKAGAPPSAPWRAFGAGYTAEVTGQDPGKDARSVRLSFAGSANSNASFGRVSQVISAVPYRGRRVALRALARVPRPSAGSAGLWLRIDAKGQAVFNDNMLDRPVASVEWKPYEIEAEVPVDADQIVVGLLLQGAGDVFADAYELRDLGASGVGAEAARTLSKQETINLAAFGRAYGYARYFQPTAAGADWDSLALAGVLAVQDARSVGQLAAAIQKVLRPFAPEVKVWPASTRAPSQELAPGERVRFRHRGLGPQTSAARKTVYETHTEVVSKAEMFATDLPGGLRLSMPLGNVPPSAIGPVRLEKPDGFRPTGDDRITRIADVIIAWNVPQHFYPYFEQVDTDWLEQLERSLREASEARDAEAFTQVLNRTRRRSQRWPWLCRRAAASIGIRSRMVRLDRGSAGCQHNASRGGPQAAAM
;
A
#
# COMPACT_ATOMS: atom_id res chain seq x y z
N MET A 1 -9.25 -38.70 63.70
CA MET A 1 -8.56 -37.43 63.36
C MET A 1 -9.43 -36.74 62.32
N ALA A 2 -10.54 -36.12 62.74
CA ALA A 2 -10.64 -34.74 63.25
C ALA A 2 -10.28 -33.70 62.17
N ALA A 3 -11.33 -33.09 61.63
CA ALA A 3 -11.40 -31.98 60.67
C ALA A 3 -10.87 -30.65 61.32
N PRO A 4 -10.90 -29.43 60.72
CA PRO A 4 -11.98 -28.94 59.85
C PRO A 4 -11.66 -27.98 58.69
N GLN A 5 -12.74 -27.78 57.93
CA GLN A 5 -13.09 -26.64 57.06
C GLN A 5 -12.99 -25.28 57.77
N ALA A 6 -12.97 -24.21 56.96
CA ALA A 6 -13.59 -22.87 57.13
C ALA A 6 -12.64 -21.79 56.61
N THR A 7 -13.01 -20.67 55.98
CA THR A 7 -14.29 -20.06 55.59
C THR A 7 -13.97 -18.84 54.71
N SER A 8 -14.91 -18.50 53.84
CA SER A 8 -15.15 -17.16 53.27
C SER A 8 -14.97 -16.02 54.30
N LYS A 9 -14.42 -14.87 53.87
CA LYS A 9 -15.10 -13.57 54.00
C LYS A 9 -14.39 -12.42 53.25
N SER A 10 -15.28 -11.57 52.76
CA SER A 10 -15.17 -10.34 51.98
C SER A 10 -14.70 -9.10 52.77
N ASN A 11 -14.34 -8.08 51.98
CA ASN A 11 -14.35 -6.63 52.25
C ASN A 11 -13.28 -6.05 53.19
N HIS A 12 -12.45 -5.12 52.67
CA HIS A 12 -12.73 -3.68 52.80
C HIS A 12 -11.67 -2.80 52.11
N ILE A 13 -12.16 -1.86 51.32
CA ILE A 13 -11.48 -0.65 50.86
C ILE A 13 -11.30 0.31 52.05
N SER A 14 -10.15 0.98 52.16
CA SER A 14 -10.09 2.39 52.62
C SER A 14 -8.77 3.09 52.26
N PHE A 15 -8.93 4.34 51.85
CA PHE A 15 -7.92 5.33 51.44
C PHE A 15 -7.26 6.04 52.64
N ARG A 16 -6.00 6.49 52.46
CA ARG A 16 -5.40 7.76 52.97
C ARG A 16 -4.03 7.92 52.28
N ALA A 17 -3.77 8.94 51.46
CA ALA A 17 -3.62 10.39 51.69
C ALA A 17 -2.32 10.80 52.41
N GLY A 18 -1.48 11.56 51.67
CA GLY A 18 -0.30 12.29 52.14
C GLY A 18 0.89 12.13 51.19
N ARG A 19 1.72 13.12 50.85
CA ARG A 19 1.69 14.59 50.81
C ARG A 19 2.93 14.98 49.98
N ALA A 20 2.89 16.11 49.26
CA ALA A 20 4.01 16.65 48.48
C ALA A 20 5.21 17.10 49.35
N PRO A 21 6.31 17.55 48.71
CA PRO A 21 6.63 18.97 48.88
C PRO A 21 6.96 19.74 47.58
N HIS A 22 6.93 21.05 47.76
CA HIS A 22 6.93 22.19 46.84
C HIS A 22 8.31 22.61 46.30
N ASN A 23 8.34 23.25 45.11
CA ASN A 23 8.69 24.68 44.86
C ASN A 23 8.78 24.92 43.33
N LEU A 24 7.96 25.82 42.75
CA LEU A 24 8.23 27.26 42.42
C LEU A 24 9.35 27.40 41.36
N ASP A 25 9.16 27.97 40.16
CA ASP A 25 8.66 29.32 39.79
C ASP A 25 8.16 29.34 38.31
N LEU A 26 6.99 29.91 38.01
CA LEU A 26 6.74 31.24 37.42
C LEU A 26 7.48 31.54 36.09
N TRP A 27 6.74 31.67 34.97
CA TRP A 27 6.54 32.95 34.25
C TRP A 27 5.64 32.78 33.01
N SER A 28 4.72 33.72 32.89
CA SER A 28 3.74 33.98 31.83
C SER A 28 4.33 34.78 30.65
N SER A 29 3.70 34.67 29.47
CA SER A 29 3.95 35.48 28.26
C SER A 29 3.80 37.00 28.49
N PRO A 30 4.25 37.86 27.55
CA PRO A 30 3.39 38.23 26.42
C PRO A 30 4.09 38.46 25.07
N ALA A 31 3.25 38.62 24.04
CA ALA A 31 3.54 39.00 22.68
C ALA A 31 3.83 40.51 22.51
N THR A 32 4.04 40.90 21.24
CA THR A 32 4.21 42.22 20.61
C THR A 32 5.62 42.82 20.62
N ASP A 33 6.26 42.91 19.44
CA ASP A 33 6.30 44.20 18.74
C ASP A 33 6.84 44.12 17.30
N SER A 34 6.15 44.83 16.44
CA SER A 34 6.45 45.11 15.04
C SER A 34 7.44 46.27 14.98
N ALA A 35 8.59 46.09 14.31
CA ALA A 35 9.50 47.20 14.03
C ALA A 35 9.69 47.38 12.53
N SER A 36 9.04 48.44 12.03
CA SER A 36 9.17 49.01 10.70
C SER A 36 10.57 49.58 10.51
N ILE A 37 11.31 49.11 9.50
CA ILE A 37 12.57 49.75 9.09
C ILE A 37 12.25 50.81 8.03
N VAL A 38 12.46 52.06 8.42
CA VAL A 38 12.40 53.27 7.61
C VAL A 38 13.61 53.30 6.67
N CYS A 39 13.36 53.43 5.37
CA CYS A 39 14.38 53.75 4.38
C CYS A 39 14.80 55.22 4.49
N SER A 40 16.11 55.47 4.62
CA SER A 40 16.72 56.78 4.35
C SER A 40 17.84 56.60 3.34
N GLY A 41 17.75 57.34 2.23
CA GLY A 41 18.58 57.18 1.05
C GLY A 41 19.97 57.82 1.12
N LEU A 42 20.81 57.35 0.20
CA LEU A 42 22.03 58.00 -0.29
C LEU A 42 22.12 57.81 -1.81
N PRO A 43 22.74 58.75 -2.56
CA PRO A 43 22.54 58.90 -4.00
C PRO A 43 23.52 58.03 -4.81
N VAL A 44 23.04 57.40 -5.89
CA VAL A 44 23.88 56.67 -6.87
C VAL A 44 23.91 57.44 -8.20
N PRO A 45 25.08 57.63 -8.84
CA PRO A 45 25.21 58.53 -10.00
C PRO A 45 24.58 57.96 -11.28
N ARG A 46 24.08 58.89 -12.11
CA ARG A 46 23.48 58.69 -13.43
C ARG A 46 24.48 58.20 -14.47
N PHE A 47 24.87 56.92 -14.47
CA PHE A 47 25.46 56.26 -15.64
C PHE A 47 25.29 54.75 -15.47
N ILE A 48 24.21 54.18 -16.00
CA ILE A 48 23.97 52.78 -16.46
C ILE A 48 22.47 52.71 -16.74
N LEU A 49 22.03 53.21 -17.91
CA LEU A 49 20.63 53.11 -18.37
C LEU A 49 20.54 52.58 -19.82
N THR A 50 21.61 51.94 -20.28
CA THR A 50 21.71 51.35 -21.63
C THR A 50 22.14 49.88 -21.60
N TRP A 51 21.79 49.15 -20.53
CA TRP A 51 22.04 47.71 -20.40
C TRP A 51 20.83 46.91 -19.85
N ILE A 52 19.66 47.55 -19.68
CA ILE A 52 18.45 46.91 -19.12
C ILE A 52 17.46 46.44 -20.20
N TRP A 53 17.72 46.68 -21.48
CA TRP A 53 16.88 46.18 -22.59
C TRP A 53 17.46 44.95 -23.32
N PHE A 54 18.63 44.44 -22.92
CA PHE A 54 19.26 43.25 -23.52
C PHE A 54 19.42 42.04 -22.57
N LEU A 55 18.89 42.12 -21.35
CA LEU A 55 18.88 41.05 -20.34
C LEU A 55 17.46 40.69 -19.88
N LEU A 56 16.48 40.84 -20.79
CA LEU A 56 15.08 40.43 -20.58
C LEU A 56 14.58 39.60 -21.78
N ALA A 57 15.49 38.87 -22.41
CA ALA A 57 15.21 37.96 -23.52
C ALA A 57 16.14 36.74 -23.47
N LEU A 58 16.22 36.03 -22.33
CA LEU A 58 16.78 34.65 -22.24
C LEU A 58 16.60 34.04 -20.83
N CYS A 59 15.37 34.09 -20.33
CA CYS A 59 14.90 33.13 -19.32
C CYS A 59 13.42 32.86 -19.58
N GLY A 60 13.11 32.43 -20.80
CA GLY A 60 11.93 31.60 -20.99
C GLY A 60 12.22 30.31 -20.25
N ALA A 61 11.73 30.18 -19.01
CA ALA A 61 11.47 28.86 -18.45
C ALA A 61 10.51 28.21 -19.44
N THR A 62 11.05 27.39 -20.35
CA THR A 62 10.23 26.54 -21.21
C THR A 62 9.44 25.67 -20.26
N ALA A 63 8.18 26.04 -20.03
CA ALA A 63 7.26 25.21 -19.27
C ALA A 63 7.34 23.82 -19.88
N ALA A 64 7.64 22.81 -19.05
CA ALA A 64 7.71 21.44 -19.52
C ALA A 64 6.41 21.14 -20.29
N SER A 65 6.53 20.63 -21.52
CA SER A 65 5.36 20.21 -22.29
C SER A 65 4.57 19.18 -21.49
N GLY A 66 3.24 19.17 -21.64
CA GLY A 66 2.41 18.07 -21.12
C GLY A 66 2.59 16.77 -21.90
N GLN A 67 3.20 16.81 -23.08
CA GLN A 67 3.36 15.64 -23.95
C GLN A 67 4.80 15.14 -23.94
N ILE A 68 4.97 13.83 -24.16
CA ILE A 68 6.28 13.20 -24.36
C ILE A 68 6.85 13.68 -25.70
N ALA A 69 7.95 14.41 -25.67
CA ALA A 69 8.70 14.79 -26.87
C ALA A 69 9.52 13.61 -27.40
N ASN A 70 9.61 13.50 -28.73
CA ASN A 70 10.38 12.47 -29.44
C ASN A 70 10.18 11.04 -28.85
N PRO A 71 8.94 10.53 -28.81
CA PRO A 71 8.60 9.29 -28.10
C PRO A 71 9.23 8.01 -28.69
N GLY A 72 9.61 8.02 -29.97
CA GLY A 72 10.30 6.92 -30.66
C GLY A 72 11.78 7.20 -30.96
N PHE A 73 12.33 8.31 -30.47
CA PHE A 73 13.74 8.70 -30.73
C PHE A 73 14.08 8.98 -32.21
N GLU A 74 13.08 9.18 -33.06
CA GLU A 74 13.22 9.33 -34.52
C GLU A 74 13.98 10.59 -34.95
N THR A 75 13.96 11.65 -34.14
CA THR A 75 14.72 12.87 -34.44
C THR A 75 16.20 12.79 -34.01
N ASP A 76 16.59 11.71 -33.34
CA ASP A 76 17.95 11.53 -32.85
C ASP A 76 18.85 10.75 -33.83
N LYS A 77 20.14 11.06 -33.77
CA LYS A 77 21.15 10.33 -34.56
C LYS A 77 21.46 8.99 -33.89
N ALA A 78 21.39 7.89 -34.65
CA ALA A 78 21.85 6.59 -34.19
C ALA A 78 23.35 6.62 -33.81
N GLY A 79 23.70 5.94 -32.71
CA GLY A 79 25.05 5.95 -32.15
C GLY A 79 25.30 7.09 -31.16
N ALA A 80 24.35 8.02 -30.99
CA ALA A 80 24.46 9.14 -30.05
C ALA A 80 23.57 8.93 -28.81
N PRO A 81 23.89 9.58 -27.68
CA PRO A 81 22.95 9.68 -26.57
C PRO A 81 21.63 10.35 -26.99
N PRO A 82 20.48 9.99 -26.39
CA PRO A 82 19.21 10.67 -26.65
C PRO A 82 19.31 12.18 -26.41
N SER A 83 18.76 12.99 -27.32
CA SER A 83 18.80 14.45 -27.16
C SER A 83 17.76 14.94 -26.15
N ALA A 84 17.97 16.15 -25.63
CA ALA A 84 17.01 16.79 -24.74
C ALA A 84 15.62 16.89 -25.43
N PRO A 85 14.52 16.67 -24.71
CA PRO A 85 14.42 16.63 -23.24
C PRO A 85 14.67 15.26 -22.60
N TRP A 86 15.04 14.21 -23.34
CA TRP A 86 15.48 12.96 -22.75
C TRP A 86 16.83 13.12 -22.06
N ARG A 87 16.96 12.56 -20.86
CA ARG A 87 18.18 12.63 -20.04
C ARG A 87 18.55 11.25 -19.52
N ALA A 88 19.80 10.90 -19.72
CA ALA A 88 20.40 9.70 -19.15
C ALA A 88 21.02 10.00 -17.76
N PHE A 89 20.98 9.02 -16.86
CA PHE A 89 21.64 9.08 -15.55
C PHE A 89 22.07 7.68 -15.12
N GLY A 90 23.15 7.58 -14.34
CA GLY A 90 23.62 6.35 -13.73
C GLY A 90 25.12 6.15 -13.98
N ALA A 91 25.92 6.09 -12.91
CA ALA A 91 27.36 5.88 -13.06
C ALA A 91 27.65 4.51 -13.70
N GLY A 92 28.37 4.52 -14.82
CA GLY A 92 28.70 3.32 -15.61
C GLY A 92 27.61 2.86 -16.57
N TYR A 93 26.40 3.42 -16.49
CA TYR A 93 25.32 3.12 -17.43
C TYR A 93 25.43 3.99 -18.68
N THR A 94 25.21 3.39 -19.84
CA THR A 94 25.25 4.09 -21.13
C THR A 94 23.88 4.06 -21.77
N ALA A 95 23.44 5.22 -22.25
CA ALA A 95 22.21 5.38 -23.01
C ALA A 95 22.54 5.81 -24.43
N GLU A 96 21.98 5.12 -25.42
CA GLU A 96 22.29 5.33 -26.83
C GLU A 96 21.02 5.14 -27.66
N VAL A 97 20.80 6.02 -28.65
CA VAL A 97 19.79 5.80 -29.68
C VAL A 97 20.37 4.87 -30.73
N THR A 98 19.63 3.82 -31.09
CA THR A 98 20.05 2.81 -32.06
C THR A 98 19.04 2.65 -33.19
N GLY A 99 19.54 2.35 -34.38
CA GLY A 99 18.73 1.90 -35.52
C GLY A 99 18.72 0.38 -35.69
N GLN A 100 19.33 -0.37 -34.77
CA GLN A 100 19.37 -1.83 -34.84
C GLN A 100 18.12 -2.42 -34.21
N ASP A 101 17.29 -3.08 -35.02
CA ASP A 101 16.07 -3.77 -34.57
C ASP A 101 15.15 -2.86 -33.72
N PRO A 102 14.69 -1.71 -34.30
CA PRO A 102 13.78 -0.79 -33.63
C PRO A 102 12.41 -1.44 -33.40
N GLY A 103 11.71 -1.01 -32.35
CA GLY A 103 10.39 -1.56 -32.02
C GLY A 103 9.30 -0.99 -32.90
N LYS A 104 9.49 0.25 -33.35
CA LYS A 104 8.62 0.97 -34.29
C LYS A 104 9.49 1.90 -35.14
N ASP A 105 9.08 2.13 -36.39
CA ASP A 105 9.71 3.10 -37.28
C ASP A 105 11.22 2.83 -37.46
N ALA A 106 12.14 3.76 -37.17
CA ALA A 106 13.55 3.64 -37.54
C ALA A 106 14.55 3.74 -36.38
N ARG A 107 14.12 4.09 -35.17
CA ARG A 107 14.96 4.31 -33.99
C ARG A 107 14.37 3.71 -32.74
N SER A 108 15.22 3.47 -31.75
CA SER A 108 14.84 3.12 -30.39
C SER A 108 15.96 3.52 -29.43
N VAL A 109 15.71 3.50 -28.12
CA VAL A 109 16.77 3.73 -27.12
C VAL A 109 17.24 2.41 -26.52
N ARG A 110 18.56 2.26 -26.37
CA ARG A 110 19.21 1.22 -25.57
C ARG A 110 19.78 1.83 -24.30
N LEU A 111 19.52 1.20 -23.16
CA LEU A 111 20.20 1.45 -21.90
C LEU A 111 21.00 0.21 -21.53
N SER A 112 22.29 0.37 -21.27
CA SER A 112 23.23 -0.73 -21.05
C SER A 112 24.12 -0.52 -19.84
N PHE A 113 24.52 -1.63 -19.21
CA PHE A 113 25.55 -1.68 -18.19
C PHE A 113 26.33 -3.00 -18.27
N ALA A 114 27.64 -2.90 -18.47
CA ALA A 114 28.53 -4.06 -18.63
C ALA A 114 29.22 -4.51 -17.33
N GLY A 115 29.10 -3.77 -16.22
CA GLY A 115 29.76 -4.08 -14.96
C GLY A 115 29.04 -5.14 -14.13
N SER A 116 29.75 -5.79 -13.19
CA SER A 116 29.12 -6.64 -12.17
C SER A 116 28.54 -5.77 -11.05
N ALA A 117 27.27 -6.02 -10.70
CA ALA A 117 26.57 -5.23 -9.69
C ALA A 117 27.14 -5.49 -8.28
N ASN A 118 27.95 -4.58 -7.75
CA ASN A 118 28.41 -4.66 -6.35
C ASN A 118 27.49 -3.95 -5.34
N SER A 119 26.31 -3.47 -5.75
CA SER A 119 25.23 -3.17 -4.80
C SER A 119 23.86 -3.14 -5.48
N ASN A 120 22.82 -3.57 -4.77
CA ASN A 120 21.42 -3.36 -5.13
C ASN A 120 21.00 -1.87 -5.15
N ALA A 121 21.96 -0.93 -5.04
CA ALA A 121 21.74 0.52 -4.98
C ALA A 121 22.14 1.27 -6.27
N SER A 122 22.83 0.65 -7.22
CA SER A 122 23.20 1.29 -8.49
C SER A 122 22.19 0.98 -9.60
N PHE A 123 21.57 2.01 -10.18
CA PHE A 123 20.68 1.92 -11.35
C PHE A 123 21.04 2.97 -12.40
N GLY A 124 20.68 2.69 -13.64
CA GLY A 124 20.69 3.63 -14.75
C GLY A 124 19.28 3.93 -15.23
N ARG A 125 19.11 5.09 -15.86
CA ARG A 125 17.83 5.49 -16.46
C ARG A 125 18.03 6.34 -17.70
N VAL A 126 17.04 6.29 -18.58
CA VAL A 126 16.78 7.30 -19.61
C VAL A 126 15.37 7.80 -19.39
N SER A 127 15.20 9.11 -19.22
CA SER A 127 13.89 9.64 -18.82
C SER A 127 13.68 11.06 -19.28
N GLN A 128 12.40 11.44 -19.38
CA GLN A 128 11.92 12.77 -19.68
C GLN A 128 11.02 13.24 -18.54
N VAL A 129 11.07 14.54 -18.25
CA VAL A 129 10.14 15.20 -17.32
C VAL A 129 9.14 16.01 -18.15
N ILE A 130 7.86 15.78 -17.91
CA ILE A 130 6.74 16.50 -18.55
C ILE A 130 5.88 17.17 -17.47
N SER A 131 5.12 18.18 -17.85
CA SER A 131 4.18 18.86 -16.94
C SER A 131 3.01 17.95 -16.58
N ALA A 132 2.72 17.81 -15.28
CA ALA A 132 1.54 17.09 -14.81
C ALA A 132 0.24 17.90 -14.93
N VAL A 133 0.33 19.21 -15.17
CA VAL A 133 -0.81 20.15 -15.14
C VAL A 133 -2.00 19.68 -15.99
N PRO A 134 -1.83 19.21 -17.24
CA PRO A 134 -2.96 18.75 -18.06
C PRO A 134 -3.64 17.49 -17.55
N TYR A 135 -2.97 16.73 -16.68
CA TYR A 135 -3.44 15.44 -16.18
C TYR A 135 -3.90 15.48 -14.73
N ARG A 136 -3.84 16.63 -14.04
CA ARG A 136 -4.30 16.76 -12.64
C ARG A 136 -5.73 16.25 -12.47
N GLY A 137 -5.93 15.35 -11.51
CA GLY A 137 -7.22 14.70 -11.25
C GLY A 137 -7.64 13.67 -12.30
N ARG A 138 -6.70 13.23 -13.16
CA ARG A 138 -6.95 12.26 -14.23
C ARG A 138 -6.15 10.99 -14.01
N ARG A 139 -6.65 9.90 -14.59
CA ARG A 139 -5.91 8.66 -14.74
C ARG A 139 -5.10 8.71 -16.02
N VAL A 140 -3.88 8.20 -15.96
CA VAL A 140 -2.99 8.09 -17.11
C VAL A 140 -2.44 6.68 -17.23
N ALA A 141 -2.12 6.27 -18.46
CA ALA A 141 -1.35 5.06 -18.75
C ALA A 141 -0.09 5.43 -19.54
N LEU A 142 1.08 5.18 -18.95
CA LEU A 142 2.34 5.18 -19.68
C LEU A 142 2.49 3.85 -20.39
N ARG A 143 2.56 3.87 -21.73
CA ARG A 143 2.77 2.70 -22.57
C ARG A 143 4.04 2.88 -23.40
N ALA A 144 4.82 1.81 -23.57
CA ALA A 144 5.95 1.78 -24.49
C ALA A 144 6.21 0.33 -24.94
N LEU A 145 6.84 0.18 -26.10
CA LEU A 145 7.45 -1.09 -26.51
C LEU A 145 8.76 -1.25 -25.74
N ALA A 146 9.02 -2.44 -25.20
CA ALA A 146 10.30 -2.75 -24.60
C ALA A 146 10.72 -4.19 -24.86
N ARG A 147 12.02 -4.46 -24.76
CA ARG A 147 12.60 -5.80 -24.83
C ARG A 147 13.96 -5.86 -24.15
N VAL A 148 14.43 -7.06 -23.88
CA VAL A 148 15.81 -7.37 -23.48
C VAL A 148 16.44 -8.32 -24.51
N PRO A 149 17.70 -8.17 -24.92
CA PRO A 149 18.24 -9.01 -26.00
C PRO A 149 18.45 -10.46 -25.56
N ARG A 150 18.65 -10.69 -24.26
CA ARG A 150 18.73 -12.00 -23.59
C ARG A 150 18.29 -11.83 -22.14
N PRO A 151 17.92 -12.91 -21.43
CA PRO A 151 17.73 -12.86 -19.99
C PRO A 151 18.97 -12.28 -19.31
N SER A 152 18.85 -11.07 -18.74
CA SER A 152 19.95 -10.35 -18.11
C SER A 152 20.13 -10.76 -16.65
N ALA A 153 21.35 -10.57 -16.12
CA ALA A 153 21.59 -10.69 -14.68
C ALA A 153 20.94 -9.53 -13.88
N GLY A 154 20.72 -8.39 -14.53
CA GLY A 154 19.96 -7.26 -14.02
C GLY A 154 18.46 -7.34 -14.33
N SER A 155 17.73 -6.36 -13.81
CA SER A 155 16.28 -6.20 -13.98
C SER A 155 15.97 -4.84 -14.61
N ALA A 156 15.05 -4.79 -15.56
CA ALA A 156 14.71 -3.59 -16.29
C ALA A 156 13.20 -3.41 -16.43
N GLY A 157 12.78 -2.16 -16.57
CA GLY A 157 11.37 -1.81 -16.66
C GLY A 157 11.14 -0.39 -17.12
N LEU A 158 9.92 -0.12 -17.59
CA LEU A 158 9.47 1.26 -17.72
C LEU A 158 9.46 1.91 -16.33
N TRP A 159 9.58 3.23 -16.33
CA TRP A 159 9.57 4.04 -15.13
C TRP A 159 8.57 5.16 -15.27
N LEU A 160 7.62 5.22 -14.34
CA LEU A 160 6.66 6.31 -14.19
C LEU A 160 6.74 6.82 -12.76
N ARG A 161 7.02 8.12 -12.61
CA ARG A 161 7.00 8.81 -11.33
C ARG A 161 6.17 10.07 -11.45
N ILE A 162 5.38 10.39 -10.43
CA ILE A 162 4.61 11.63 -10.34
C ILE A 162 5.09 12.38 -9.12
N ASP A 163 5.39 13.67 -9.30
CA ASP A 163 5.80 14.57 -8.23
C ASP A 163 4.70 15.59 -7.95
N ALA A 164 4.39 15.80 -6.68
CA ALA A 164 3.49 16.85 -6.19
C ALA A 164 4.18 17.57 -5.02
N LYS A 165 4.12 18.91 -4.99
CA LYS A 165 4.74 19.72 -3.92
C LYS A 165 6.23 19.40 -3.73
N GLY A 166 6.93 19.11 -4.83
CA GLY A 166 8.35 18.75 -4.83
C GLY A 166 8.69 17.36 -4.27
N GLN A 167 7.71 16.50 -4.01
CA GLN A 167 7.93 15.13 -3.53
C GLN A 167 7.36 14.10 -4.50
N ALA A 168 8.03 12.94 -4.59
CA ALA A 168 7.51 11.78 -5.31
C ALA A 168 6.30 11.19 -4.58
N VAL A 169 5.12 11.32 -5.19
CA VAL A 169 3.85 10.81 -4.66
C VAL A 169 3.43 9.49 -5.33
N PHE A 170 4.02 9.16 -6.48
CA PHE A 170 3.88 7.86 -7.15
C PHE A 170 5.21 7.46 -7.78
N ASN A 171 5.61 6.19 -7.68
CA ASN A 171 6.81 5.68 -8.34
C ASN A 171 6.71 4.19 -8.67
N ASP A 172 6.48 3.86 -9.94
CA ASP A 172 6.51 2.49 -10.45
C ASP A 172 7.65 2.31 -11.44
N ASN A 173 8.50 1.31 -11.19
CA ASN A 173 9.67 0.96 -11.99
C ASN A 173 9.61 -0.48 -12.53
N MET A 174 8.44 -1.12 -12.46
CA MET A 174 8.16 -2.49 -12.90
C MET A 174 9.06 -3.60 -12.34
N LEU A 175 9.85 -3.37 -11.28
CA LEU A 175 10.79 -4.40 -10.78
C LEU A 175 10.11 -5.67 -10.24
N ASP A 176 8.82 -5.60 -9.94
CA ASP A 176 7.97 -6.75 -9.60
C ASP A 176 7.45 -7.53 -10.82
N ARG A 177 7.53 -6.93 -12.01
CA ARG A 177 7.08 -7.45 -13.31
C ARG A 177 8.04 -7.01 -14.44
N PRO A 178 9.33 -7.36 -14.35
CA PRO A 178 10.35 -6.80 -15.23
C PRO A 178 10.15 -7.20 -16.69
N VAL A 179 10.72 -6.41 -17.59
CA VAL A 179 10.80 -6.73 -19.02
C VAL A 179 11.69 -7.97 -19.19
N ALA A 180 11.10 -9.07 -19.63
CA ALA A 180 11.79 -10.35 -19.80
C ALA A 180 11.77 -10.89 -21.24
N SER A 181 10.97 -10.27 -22.12
CA SER A 181 10.80 -10.69 -23.51
C SER A 181 11.98 -10.26 -24.38
N VAL A 182 12.42 -11.18 -25.25
CA VAL A 182 13.37 -10.86 -26.33
C VAL A 182 12.72 -10.20 -27.54
N GLU A 183 11.42 -10.44 -27.72
CA GLU A 183 10.59 -9.75 -28.69
C GLU A 183 10.09 -8.42 -28.11
N TRP A 184 9.92 -7.43 -28.98
CA TRP A 184 9.25 -6.17 -28.65
C TRP A 184 7.82 -6.44 -28.20
N LYS A 185 7.53 -6.09 -26.94
CA LYS A 185 6.18 -6.19 -26.37
C LYS A 185 5.76 -4.87 -25.77
N PRO A 186 4.45 -4.53 -25.83
CA PRO A 186 3.94 -3.38 -25.12
C PRO A 186 3.94 -3.65 -23.61
N TYR A 187 4.45 -2.70 -22.85
CA TYR A 187 4.34 -2.67 -21.39
C TYR A 187 3.62 -1.40 -20.97
N GLU A 188 2.94 -1.46 -19.82
CA GLU A 188 2.09 -0.37 -19.36
C GLU A 188 2.20 -0.16 -17.84
N ILE A 189 2.13 1.12 -17.46
CA ILE A 189 1.97 1.57 -16.08
C ILE A 189 0.79 2.52 -16.02
N GLU A 190 -0.26 2.17 -15.27
CA GLU A 190 -1.35 3.08 -14.93
C GLU A 190 -1.05 3.86 -13.64
N ALA A 191 -1.46 5.13 -13.60
CA ALA A 191 -1.38 5.96 -12.40
C ALA A 191 -2.55 6.95 -12.31
N GLU A 192 -2.94 7.30 -11.09
CA GLU A 192 -3.76 8.49 -10.84
C GLU A 192 -2.84 9.69 -10.63
N VAL A 193 -3.16 10.82 -11.25
CA VAL A 193 -2.39 12.05 -11.12
C VAL A 193 -3.07 12.96 -10.11
N PRO A 194 -2.44 13.24 -8.94
CA PRO A 194 -3.03 14.13 -7.94
C PRO A 194 -3.35 15.52 -8.48
N VAL A 195 -4.37 16.16 -7.89
CA VAL A 195 -4.81 17.50 -8.29
C VAL A 195 -3.74 18.58 -8.09
N ASP A 196 -2.77 18.33 -7.22
CA ASP A 196 -1.62 19.17 -6.90
C ASP A 196 -0.31 18.67 -7.50
N ALA A 197 -0.35 17.72 -8.45
CA ALA A 197 0.83 17.21 -9.14
C ALA A 197 1.49 18.28 -10.01
N ASP A 198 2.81 18.36 -9.98
CA ASP A 198 3.59 19.35 -10.73
C ASP A 198 4.29 18.72 -11.94
N GLN A 199 4.83 17.52 -11.78
CA GLN A 199 5.64 16.85 -12.82
C GLN A 199 5.31 15.36 -12.94
N ILE A 200 5.43 14.85 -14.16
CA ILE A 200 5.44 13.42 -14.44
C ILE A 200 6.81 13.09 -15.06
N VAL A 201 7.49 12.09 -14.52
CA VAL A 201 8.73 11.55 -15.05
C VAL A 201 8.40 10.21 -15.73
N VAL A 202 8.76 10.10 -17.00
CA VAL A 202 8.56 8.89 -17.81
C VAL A 202 9.90 8.38 -18.32
N GLY A 203 10.05 7.08 -18.47
CA GLY A 203 11.22 6.53 -19.16
C GLY A 203 11.49 5.06 -18.91
N LEU A 204 12.78 4.72 -18.96
CA LEU A 204 13.33 3.38 -18.84
C LEU A 204 14.31 3.34 -17.67
N LEU A 205 14.27 2.26 -16.90
CA LEU A 205 15.19 2.00 -15.79
C LEU A 205 15.84 0.63 -15.96
N LEU A 206 17.15 0.56 -15.71
CA LEU A 206 17.94 -0.68 -15.66
C LEU A 206 18.65 -0.75 -14.31
N GLN A 207 18.48 -1.87 -13.61
CA GLN A 207 19.16 -2.18 -12.37
C GLN A 207 20.07 -3.39 -12.54
N GLY A 208 21.37 -3.18 -12.40
CA GLY A 208 22.38 -4.23 -12.57
C GLY A 208 22.81 -4.39 -14.03
N ALA A 209 23.56 -5.46 -14.29
CA ALA A 209 24.18 -5.72 -15.58
C ALA A 209 23.15 -6.12 -16.64
N GLY A 210 23.29 -5.60 -17.85
CA GLY A 210 22.46 -6.01 -18.97
C GLY A 210 22.18 -4.89 -19.95
N ASP A 211 21.24 -5.20 -20.85
CA ASP A 211 20.75 -4.32 -21.90
C ASP A 211 19.24 -4.33 -21.87
N VAL A 212 18.64 -3.16 -22.00
CA VAL A 212 17.20 -3.01 -22.22
C VAL A 212 16.97 -1.99 -23.31
N PHE A 213 15.98 -2.28 -24.16
CA PHE A 213 15.55 -1.39 -25.23
C PHE A 213 14.14 -0.92 -24.96
N ALA A 214 13.85 0.33 -25.32
CA ALA A 214 12.51 0.89 -25.28
C ALA A 214 12.24 1.78 -26.49
N ASP A 215 10.97 1.88 -26.86
CA ASP A 215 10.50 2.58 -28.05
C ASP A 215 9.02 2.94 -27.95
N ALA A 216 8.56 3.85 -28.81
CA ALA A 216 7.16 4.23 -28.99
C ALA A 216 6.43 4.59 -27.69
N TYR A 217 7.01 5.51 -26.91
CA TYR A 217 6.40 6.00 -25.67
C TYR A 217 5.08 6.75 -25.93
N GLU A 218 4.07 6.47 -25.12
CA GLU A 218 2.77 7.10 -25.17
C GLU A 218 2.27 7.34 -23.74
N LEU A 219 1.77 8.54 -23.46
CA LEU A 219 1.03 8.81 -22.22
C LEU A 219 -0.45 9.02 -22.58
N ARG A 220 -1.26 8.01 -22.28
CA ARG A 220 -2.70 8.03 -22.56
C ARG A 220 -3.46 8.59 -21.36
N ASP A 221 -4.42 9.45 -21.64
CA ASP A 221 -5.40 9.92 -20.68
C ASP A 221 -6.58 8.95 -20.64
N LEU A 222 -6.82 8.37 -19.46
CA LEU A 222 -7.86 7.37 -19.22
C LEU A 222 -9.14 7.99 -18.62
N GLY A 223 -9.22 9.31 -18.51
CA GLY A 223 -10.36 10.02 -17.93
C GLY A 223 -10.15 10.43 -16.47
N ALA A 224 -11.25 10.73 -15.78
CA ALA A 224 -11.22 11.21 -14.40
C ALA A 224 -10.67 10.15 -13.42
N SER A 225 -9.88 10.61 -12.44
CA SER A 225 -9.50 9.80 -11.26
C SER A 225 -10.64 9.71 -10.25
N GLY A 226 -10.59 8.70 -9.38
CA GLY A 226 -11.54 8.57 -8.27
C GLY A 226 -12.99 8.29 -8.68
N VAL A 227 -13.23 7.78 -9.89
CA VAL A 227 -14.57 7.39 -10.35
C VAL A 227 -15.17 6.36 -9.40
N GLY A 228 -16.28 6.70 -8.75
CA GLY A 228 -16.94 5.83 -7.76
C GLY A 228 -16.29 5.79 -6.38
N ALA A 229 -15.26 6.60 -6.12
CA ALA A 229 -14.66 6.73 -4.80
C ALA A 229 -15.62 7.43 -3.83
N GLU A 230 -15.72 6.90 -2.61
CA GLU A 230 -16.54 7.49 -1.56
C GLU A 230 -15.69 8.38 -0.65
N ALA A 231 -16.15 9.60 -0.41
CA ALA A 231 -15.50 10.56 0.47
C ALA A 231 -15.51 10.10 1.93
N ALA A 232 -14.53 10.60 2.70
CA ALA A 232 -14.44 10.35 4.14
C ALA A 232 -15.69 10.82 4.90
N ARG A 233 -16.11 10.04 5.89
CA ARG A 233 -17.18 10.43 6.82
C ARG A 233 -17.07 9.67 8.14
N THR A 234 -17.72 10.21 9.17
CA THR A 234 -17.89 9.51 10.45
C THR A 234 -18.85 8.32 10.28
N LEU A 235 -18.49 7.19 10.91
CA LEU A 235 -19.37 6.04 11.05
C LEU A 235 -20.30 6.24 12.24
N SER A 236 -21.57 5.92 12.04
CA SER A 236 -22.51 5.73 13.15
C SER A 236 -22.12 4.51 13.99
N LYS A 237 -22.70 4.43 15.20
CA LYS A 237 -22.55 3.25 16.07
C LYS A 237 -23.02 1.96 15.38
N GLN A 238 -24.15 2.02 14.67
CA GLN A 238 -24.69 0.85 13.95
C GLN A 238 -23.76 0.40 12.83
N GLU A 239 -23.26 1.33 12.00
CA GLU A 239 -22.33 1.01 10.90
C GLU A 239 -21.03 0.41 11.43
N THR A 240 -20.50 0.94 12.53
CA THR A 240 -19.32 0.39 13.20
C THR A 240 -19.57 -1.07 13.60
N ILE A 241 -20.71 -1.35 14.24
CA ILE A 241 -21.09 -2.71 14.65
C ILE A 241 -21.24 -3.64 13.43
N ASN A 242 -21.90 -3.17 12.36
CA ASN A 242 -22.10 -3.92 11.12
C ASN A 242 -20.75 -4.33 10.51
N LEU A 243 -19.84 -3.37 10.39
CA LEU A 243 -18.51 -3.58 9.80
C LEU A 243 -17.62 -4.46 10.69
N ALA A 244 -17.71 -4.33 12.02
CA ALA A 244 -16.99 -5.21 12.94
C ALA A 244 -17.51 -6.66 12.90
N ALA A 245 -18.84 -6.84 12.80
CA ALA A 245 -19.46 -8.16 12.62
C ALA A 245 -19.00 -8.83 11.33
N PHE A 246 -19.04 -8.09 10.22
CA PHE A 246 -18.52 -8.56 8.93
C PHE A 246 -17.02 -8.84 9.00
N GLY A 247 -16.22 -7.96 9.60
CA GLY A 247 -14.78 -8.13 9.70
C GLY A 247 -14.37 -9.42 10.41
N ARG A 248 -15.08 -9.79 11.50
CA ARG A 248 -14.87 -11.08 12.18
C ARG A 248 -15.32 -12.26 11.33
N ALA A 249 -16.52 -12.20 10.72
CA ALA A 249 -17.01 -13.25 9.85
C ALA A 249 -16.09 -13.51 8.65
N TYR A 250 -15.57 -12.43 8.07
CA TYR A 250 -14.58 -12.44 6.99
C TYR A 250 -13.30 -13.18 7.39
N GLY A 251 -12.75 -12.91 8.59
CA GLY A 251 -11.55 -13.60 9.09
C GLY A 251 -11.76 -15.10 9.25
N TYR A 252 -12.87 -15.50 9.87
CA TYR A 252 -13.21 -16.91 10.03
C TYR A 252 -13.37 -17.60 8.67
N ALA A 253 -14.07 -16.97 7.72
CA ALA A 253 -14.16 -17.51 6.37
C ALA A 253 -12.77 -17.61 5.71
N ARG A 254 -11.99 -16.52 5.71
CA ARG A 254 -10.70 -16.44 5.01
C ARG A 254 -9.69 -17.48 5.44
N TYR A 255 -9.61 -17.74 6.74
CA TYR A 255 -8.57 -18.61 7.27
C TYR A 255 -9.06 -20.02 7.58
N PHE A 256 -10.35 -20.26 7.76
CA PHE A 256 -10.82 -21.60 8.14
C PHE A 256 -11.69 -22.27 7.07
N GLN A 257 -11.84 -21.67 5.88
CA GLN A 257 -12.55 -22.25 4.74
C GLN A 257 -11.57 -22.59 3.60
N PRO A 258 -11.12 -23.86 3.51
CA PRO A 258 -10.24 -24.31 2.42
C PRO A 258 -10.84 -24.15 1.04
N THR A 259 -12.16 -24.14 0.97
CA THR A 259 -12.98 -23.88 -0.21
C THR A 259 -12.65 -22.57 -0.89
N ALA A 260 -12.00 -21.65 -0.20
CA ALA A 260 -11.71 -20.33 -0.68
C ALA A 260 -10.20 -20.07 -0.85
N ALA A 261 -9.42 -21.16 -0.99
CA ALA A 261 -8.06 -21.10 -1.52
C ALA A 261 -8.08 -20.48 -2.93
N GLY A 262 -7.23 -19.47 -3.17
CA GLY A 262 -7.16 -18.78 -4.47
C GLY A 262 -8.32 -17.81 -4.76
N ALA A 263 -9.25 -17.62 -3.82
CA ALA A 263 -10.30 -16.62 -3.94
C ALA A 263 -9.75 -15.18 -3.92
N ASP A 264 -10.45 -14.28 -4.62
CA ASP A 264 -10.20 -12.84 -4.52
C ASP A 264 -10.82 -12.27 -3.24
N TRP A 265 -10.13 -12.54 -2.13
CA TRP A 265 -10.48 -12.06 -0.80
C TRP A 265 -10.47 -10.54 -0.66
N ASP A 266 -9.73 -9.86 -1.51
CA ASP A 266 -9.56 -8.42 -1.49
C ASP A 266 -10.84 -7.77 -2.05
N SER A 267 -11.31 -8.24 -3.22
CA SER A 267 -12.63 -7.86 -3.75
C SER A 267 -13.78 -8.27 -2.83
N LEU A 268 -13.70 -9.42 -2.14
CA LEU A 268 -14.73 -9.83 -1.18
C LEU A 268 -14.86 -8.84 -0.01
N ALA A 269 -13.73 -8.34 0.49
CA ALA A 269 -13.73 -7.35 1.58
C ALA A 269 -14.43 -6.06 1.14
N LEU A 270 -14.13 -5.56 -0.06
CA LEU A 270 -14.79 -4.39 -0.64
C LEU A 270 -16.31 -4.62 -0.80
N ALA A 271 -16.71 -5.74 -1.41
CA ALA A 271 -18.11 -6.10 -1.61
C ALA A 271 -18.86 -6.21 -0.28
N GLY A 272 -18.23 -6.80 0.73
CA GLY A 272 -18.81 -6.96 2.05
C GLY A 272 -19.02 -5.64 2.79
N VAL A 273 -18.05 -4.73 2.73
CA VAL A 273 -18.20 -3.38 3.31
C VAL A 273 -19.40 -2.66 2.69
N LEU A 274 -19.53 -2.68 1.37
CA LEU A 274 -20.67 -2.10 0.65
C LEU A 274 -22.00 -2.73 1.10
N ALA A 275 -22.06 -4.06 1.19
CA ALA A 275 -23.29 -4.78 1.48
C ALA A 275 -23.78 -4.64 2.93
N VAL A 276 -22.88 -4.48 3.90
CA VAL A 276 -23.23 -4.56 5.33
C VAL A 276 -23.37 -3.21 6.01
N GLN A 277 -22.69 -2.15 5.51
CA GLN A 277 -22.65 -0.87 6.21
C GLN A 277 -24.06 -0.30 6.46
N ASP A 278 -24.95 -0.40 5.49
CA ASP A 278 -26.30 0.19 5.54
C ASP A 278 -27.37 -0.71 6.16
N ALA A 279 -27.02 -1.89 6.65
CA ALA A 279 -27.98 -2.77 7.32
C ALA A 279 -28.56 -2.07 8.57
N ARG A 280 -29.90 -1.95 8.61
CA ARG A 280 -30.63 -1.22 9.67
C ARG A 280 -31.19 -2.13 10.76
N SER A 281 -31.07 -3.45 10.59
CA SER A 281 -31.51 -4.43 11.57
C SER A 281 -30.57 -5.64 11.62
N VAL A 282 -30.62 -6.37 12.73
CA VAL A 282 -29.84 -7.60 12.93
C VAL A 282 -30.13 -8.64 11.84
N GLY A 283 -31.40 -8.78 11.44
CA GLY A 283 -31.80 -9.68 10.35
C GLY A 283 -31.23 -9.28 8.99
N GLN A 284 -31.25 -7.98 8.65
CA GLN A 284 -30.65 -7.47 7.42
C GLN A 284 -29.12 -7.68 7.42
N LEU A 285 -28.46 -7.44 8.56
CA LEU A 285 -27.02 -7.65 8.68
C LEU A 285 -26.64 -9.13 8.50
N ALA A 286 -27.38 -10.04 9.14
CA ALA A 286 -27.20 -11.49 8.98
C ALA A 286 -27.31 -11.90 7.51
N ALA A 287 -28.38 -11.46 6.83
CA ALA A 287 -28.63 -11.77 5.44
C ALA A 287 -27.54 -11.21 4.51
N ALA A 288 -27.07 -9.98 4.76
CA ALA A 288 -26.00 -9.36 3.98
C ALA A 288 -24.67 -10.12 4.11
N ILE A 289 -24.23 -10.42 5.35
CA ILE A 289 -23.01 -11.20 5.59
C ILE A 289 -23.13 -12.59 4.95
N GLN A 290 -24.26 -13.27 5.14
CA GLN A 290 -24.52 -14.59 4.54
C GLN A 290 -24.44 -14.55 3.01
N LYS A 291 -25.04 -13.53 2.37
CA LYS A 291 -25.03 -13.35 0.91
C LYS A 291 -23.61 -13.17 0.37
N VAL A 292 -22.80 -12.34 1.04
CA VAL A 292 -21.42 -12.04 0.65
C VAL A 292 -20.54 -13.28 0.75
N LEU A 293 -20.63 -14.03 1.85
CA LEU A 293 -19.74 -15.19 2.08
C LEU A 293 -20.14 -16.43 1.28
N ARG A 294 -21.41 -16.58 0.90
CA ARG A 294 -21.96 -17.79 0.26
C ARG A 294 -21.15 -18.32 -0.94
N PRO A 295 -20.62 -17.51 -1.87
CA PRO A 295 -19.87 -18.03 -3.01
C PRO A 295 -18.54 -18.72 -2.63
N PHE A 296 -17.97 -18.38 -1.47
CA PHE A 296 -16.65 -18.82 -1.01
C PHE A 296 -16.76 -19.84 0.13
N ALA A 297 -17.79 -19.67 0.96
CA ALA A 297 -18.02 -20.42 2.17
C ALA A 297 -19.52 -20.75 2.32
N PRO A 298 -20.08 -21.61 1.44
CA PRO A 298 -21.52 -21.91 1.39
C PRO A 298 -22.05 -22.59 2.67
N GLU A 299 -21.17 -23.26 3.42
CA GLU A 299 -21.48 -23.92 4.69
C GLU A 299 -21.36 -22.99 5.91
N VAL A 300 -20.88 -21.75 5.75
CA VAL A 300 -20.95 -20.73 6.83
C VAL A 300 -22.41 -20.30 6.98
N LYS A 301 -22.93 -20.33 8.20
CA LYS A 301 -24.26 -19.83 8.56
C LYS A 301 -24.14 -18.63 9.49
N VAL A 302 -24.91 -17.58 9.20
CA VAL A 302 -25.01 -16.37 10.04
C VAL A 302 -26.48 -16.05 10.30
N TRP A 303 -26.85 -15.84 11.56
CA TRP A 303 -28.23 -15.55 11.97
C TRP A 303 -28.30 -14.65 13.22
N PRO A 304 -29.45 -13.98 13.48
CA PRO A 304 -29.68 -13.26 14.73
C PRO A 304 -29.66 -14.22 15.93
N ALA A 305 -28.88 -13.92 16.96
CA ALA A 305 -28.74 -14.76 18.16
C ALA A 305 -30.07 -14.94 18.94
N SER A 306 -31.02 -14.01 18.76
CA SER A 306 -32.37 -14.10 19.33
C SER A 306 -33.29 -15.10 18.61
N THR A 307 -32.84 -15.67 17.49
CA THR A 307 -33.62 -16.63 16.69
C THR A 307 -33.06 -18.04 16.80
N ARG A 308 -33.88 -19.05 16.45
CA ARG A 308 -33.45 -20.45 16.42
C ARG A 308 -32.32 -20.63 15.40
N ALA A 309 -31.29 -21.37 15.79
CA ALA A 309 -30.19 -21.71 14.89
C ALA A 309 -30.69 -22.43 13.63
N PRO A 310 -30.21 -22.04 12.44
CA PRO A 310 -30.56 -22.71 11.19
C PRO A 310 -30.02 -24.15 11.17
N SER A 311 -30.64 -25.02 10.38
CA SER A 311 -30.09 -26.35 10.11
C SER A 311 -28.74 -26.23 9.37
N GLN A 312 -27.79 -27.06 9.77
CA GLN A 312 -26.48 -27.14 9.12
C GLN A 312 -26.44 -28.40 8.25
N GLU A 313 -26.72 -28.23 6.97
CA GLU A 313 -26.53 -29.28 5.97
C GLU A 313 -25.09 -29.24 5.46
N LEU A 314 -24.42 -30.39 5.56
CA LEU A 314 -23.03 -30.58 5.16
C LEU A 314 -23.02 -31.21 3.76
N ALA A 315 -22.29 -30.62 2.82
CA ALA A 315 -22.11 -31.19 1.49
C ALA A 315 -21.46 -32.58 1.59
N PRO A 316 -21.93 -33.55 0.79
CA PRO A 316 -21.32 -34.87 0.70
C PRO A 316 -19.96 -34.77 -0.02
N GLY A 317 -19.01 -35.63 0.35
CA GLY A 317 -17.70 -35.72 -0.30
C GLY A 317 -16.53 -35.71 0.67
N GLU A 318 -15.33 -35.82 0.10
CA GLU A 318 -14.09 -35.71 0.87
C GLU A 318 -13.94 -34.30 1.44
N ARG A 319 -13.72 -34.22 2.75
CA ARG A 319 -13.58 -32.96 3.45
C ARG A 319 -12.14 -32.68 3.76
N VAL A 320 -11.78 -31.42 3.64
CA VAL A 320 -10.44 -30.95 3.98
C VAL A 320 -10.52 -29.76 4.92
N ARG A 321 -9.47 -29.59 5.75
CA ARG A 321 -9.28 -28.43 6.61
C ARG A 321 -7.94 -27.76 6.35
N PHE A 322 -7.84 -26.47 6.64
CA PHE A 322 -6.55 -25.80 6.71
C PHE A 322 -5.91 -26.05 8.07
N ARG A 323 -4.61 -26.34 8.04
CA ARG A 323 -3.75 -26.35 9.21
C ARG A 323 -2.68 -25.29 9.01
N HIS A 324 -2.76 -24.22 9.81
CA HIS A 324 -1.78 -23.15 9.80
C HIS A 324 -0.68 -23.42 10.83
N ARG A 325 0.57 -23.32 10.41
CA ARG A 325 1.72 -23.09 11.27
C ARG A 325 2.13 -21.65 11.07
N GLY A 326 1.55 -20.71 11.83
CA GLY A 326 1.68 -19.25 11.72
C GLY A 326 1.50 -18.62 10.31
N LEU A 327 1.92 -17.36 10.09
CA LEU A 327 1.69 -16.60 8.85
C LEU A 327 2.96 -15.90 8.32
N GLY A 328 3.37 -16.23 7.10
CA GLY A 328 4.43 -15.53 6.36
C GLY A 328 3.86 -14.99 5.05
N PRO A 329 4.12 -13.73 4.67
CA PRO A 329 3.81 -13.30 3.32
C PRO A 329 4.64 -14.14 2.34
N GLN A 330 4.07 -14.53 1.21
CA GLN A 330 4.83 -15.09 0.08
C GLN A 330 5.76 -14.00 -0.46
N THR A 331 6.89 -13.78 0.19
CA THR A 331 7.94 -12.88 -0.29
C THR A 331 9.11 -13.73 -0.73
N SER A 332 9.25 -13.83 -2.05
CA SER A 332 10.35 -14.39 -2.83
C SER A 332 10.74 -15.85 -2.55
N ALA A 333 11.02 -16.59 -3.63
CA ALA A 333 11.40 -18.01 -3.65
C ALA A 333 12.71 -18.35 -2.89
N ALA A 334 13.29 -17.42 -2.13
CA ALA A 334 14.63 -17.52 -1.56
C ALA A 334 14.68 -17.63 -0.01
N ARG A 335 13.55 -17.67 0.71
CA ARG A 335 13.56 -17.87 2.17
C ARG A 335 12.48 -18.85 2.62
N LYS A 336 12.90 -19.97 3.23
CA LYS A 336 11.99 -20.85 4.00
C LYS A 336 11.40 -20.04 5.15
N THR A 337 10.12 -19.74 5.05
CA THR A 337 9.36 -19.12 6.14
C THR A 337 9.13 -20.15 7.23
N VAL A 338 9.16 -19.76 8.51
CA VAL A 338 8.70 -20.60 9.64
C VAL A 338 7.17 -20.81 9.60
N TYR A 339 6.54 -20.32 8.54
CA TYR A 339 5.12 -20.21 8.40
C TYR A 339 4.61 -20.96 7.18
N GLU A 340 3.70 -21.90 7.40
CA GLU A 340 3.19 -22.82 6.38
C GLU A 340 1.69 -23.06 6.59
N THR A 341 0.91 -23.06 5.50
CA THR A 341 -0.48 -23.50 5.49
C THR A 341 -0.58 -24.74 4.63
N HIS A 342 -1.07 -25.84 5.20
CA HIS A 342 -1.30 -27.09 4.48
C HIS A 342 -2.76 -27.51 4.62
N THR A 343 -3.24 -28.25 3.62
CA THR A 343 -4.58 -28.82 3.61
C THR A 343 -4.51 -30.28 4.09
N GLU A 344 -5.43 -30.67 4.98
CA GLU A 344 -5.50 -32.01 5.57
C GLU A 344 -6.89 -32.60 5.35
N VAL A 345 -6.96 -33.84 4.85
CA VAL A 345 -8.23 -34.59 4.73
C VAL A 345 -8.76 -34.97 6.11
N VAL A 346 -10.06 -34.78 6.34
CA VAL A 346 -10.73 -35.10 7.60
C VAL A 346 -11.96 -35.97 7.38
N SER A 347 -12.11 -36.99 8.23
CA SER A 347 -13.23 -37.93 8.17
C SER A 347 -14.54 -37.37 8.73
N LYS A 348 -14.48 -36.35 9.60
CA LYS A 348 -15.63 -35.65 10.17
C LYS A 348 -15.32 -34.17 10.35
N ALA A 349 -16.27 -33.31 9.99
CA ALA A 349 -16.16 -31.88 10.24
C ALA A 349 -16.59 -31.54 11.68
N GLU A 350 -15.65 -31.02 12.47
CA GLU A 350 -15.98 -30.34 13.72
C GLU A 350 -16.73 -29.04 13.42
N MET A 351 -17.75 -28.74 14.22
CA MET A 351 -18.52 -27.50 14.08
C MET A 351 -17.93 -26.42 14.99
N PHE A 352 -17.52 -25.31 14.38
CA PHE A 352 -17.17 -24.09 15.08
C PHE A 352 -18.39 -23.17 15.16
N ALA A 353 -18.60 -22.55 16.33
CA ALA A 353 -19.64 -21.55 16.52
C ALA A 353 -19.15 -20.42 17.43
N THR A 354 -19.53 -19.18 17.11
CA THR A 354 -19.12 -18.00 17.88
C THR A 354 -20.14 -16.88 17.75
N ASP A 355 -20.19 -16.01 18.76
CA ASP A 355 -20.98 -14.78 18.71
C ASP A 355 -20.22 -13.70 17.93
N LEU A 356 -20.97 -12.97 17.11
CA LEU A 356 -20.52 -11.82 16.36
C LEU A 356 -21.12 -10.53 16.93
N PRO A 357 -20.46 -9.37 16.76
CA PRO A 357 -21.02 -8.07 17.08
C PRO A 357 -22.44 -7.88 16.51
N GLY A 358 -23.25 -7.07 17.19
CA GLY A 358 -24.61 -6.74 16.74
C GLY A 358 -25.66 -7.82 17.03
N GLY A 359 -25.40 -8.74 17.96
CA GLY A 359 -26.35 -9.79 18.35
C GLY A 359 -26.48 -10.88 17.29
N LEU A 360 -25.40 -11.15 16.57
CA LEU A 360 -25.33 -12.19 15.55
C LEU A 360 -24.61 -13.42 16.08
N ARG A 361 -24.88 -14.57 15.47
CA ARG A 361 -24.13 -15.80 15.68
C ARG A 361 -23.68 -16.37 14.35
N LEU A 362 -22.50 -16.96 14.35
CA LEU A 362 -21.92 -17.65 13.20
C LEU A 362 -21.65 -19.11 13.56
N SER A 363 -21.94 -20.02 12.63
CA SER A 363 -21.46 -21.40 12.67
C SER A 363 -20.84 -21.80 11.34
N MET A 364 -19.83 -22.65 11.42
CA MET A 364 -19.22 -23.23 10.24
C MET A 364 -18.51 -24.54 10.57
N PRO A 365 -18.44 -25.48 9.62
CA PRO A 365 -17.59 -26.65 9.77
C PRO A 365 -16.11 -26.26 9.57
N LEU A 366 -15.23 -26.83 10.40
CA LEU A 366 -13.78 -26.68 10.30
C LEU A 366 -13.15 -27.61 9.26
N GLY A 367 -13.95 -28.45 8.58
CA GLY A 367 -13.54 -29.22 7.41
C GLY A 367 -14.63 -29.15 6.36
N ASN A 368 -14.29 -28.86 5.10
CA ASN A 368 -15.23 -28.51 4.04
C ASN A 368 -14.91 -29.26 2.75
N VAL A 369 -15.89 -29.39 1.87
CA VAL A 369 -15.69 -29.94 0.51
C VAL A 369 -15.31 -28.77 -0.41
N PRO A 370 -14.08 -28.73 -0.99
CA PRO A 370 -13.66 -27.66 -1.90
C PRO A 370 -14.63 -27.51 -3.09
N PRO A 371 -15.05 -26.29 -3.46
CA PRO A 371 -15.87 -26.07 -4.64
C PRO A 371 -15.01 -26.35 -5.88
N SER A 372 -15.66 -26.84 -6.93
CA SER A 372 -15.02 -27.09 -8.22
C SER A 372 -14.59 -25.82 -8.94
N ALA A 373 -15.25 -24.69 -8.65
CA ALA A 373 -14.89 -23.36 -9.15
C ALA A 373 -15.42 -22.27 -8.22
N ILE A 374 -14.70 -21.15 -8.14
CA ILE A 374 -15.11 -19.95 -7.42
C ILE A 374 -15.34 -18.85 -8.46
N GLY A 375 -16.57 -18.33 -8.52
CA GLY A 375 -16.92 -17.23 -9.42
C GLY A 375 -16.27 -15.89 -9.01
N PRO A 376 -16.16 -14.92 -9.93
CA PRO A 376 -15.62 -13.61 -9.59
C PRO A 376 -16.52 -12.87 -8.58
N VAL A 377 -15.91 -12.10 -7.68
CA VAL A 377 -16.66 -11.19 -6.81
C VAL A 377 -17.16 -10.02 -7.65
N ARG A 378 -18.47 -9.80 -7.66
CA ARG A 378 -19.05 -8.61 -8.30
C ARG A 378 -19.02 -7.44 -7.32
N LEU A 379 -18.34 -6.36 -7.71
CA LEU A 379 -18.34 -5.09 -6.99
C LEU A 379 -19.42 -4.18 -7.56
N GLU A 380 -20.30 -3.66 -6.70
CA GLU A 380 -21.31 -2.66 -7.06
C GLU A 380 -20.67 -1.26 -7.12
N LYS A 381 -19.70 -1.08 -8.02
CA LYS A 381 -19.00 0.18 -8.29
C LYS A 381 -19.06 0.46 -9.81
N PRO A 382 -19.02 1.74 -10.23
CA PRO A 382 -19.05 2.10 -11.64
C PRO A 382 -17.82 1.59 -12.40
N ASP A 383 -17.95 1.45 -13.71
CA ASP A 383 -16.82 1.11 -14.59
C ASP A 383 -15.69 2.13 -14.43
N GLY A 384 -14.46 1.61 -14.38
CA GLY A 384 -13.27 2.43 -14.15
C GLY A 384 -12.95 2.70 -12.67
N PHE A 385 -13.79 2.27 -11.73
CA PHE A 385 -13.43 2.29 -10.31
C PHE A 385 -12.15 1.48 -10.05
N ARG A 386 -11.25 2.07 -9.28
CA ARG A 386 -10.03 1.43 -8.78
C ARG A 386 -9.97 1.63 -7.26
N PRO A 387 -9.76 0.56 -6.48
CA PRO A 387 -9.50 0.70 -5.04
C PRO A 387 -8.22 1.52 -4.83
N THR A 388 -8.32 2.60 -4.06
CA THR A 388 -7.19 3.43 -3.65
C THR A 388 -7.35 3.86 -2.19
N GLY A 389 -6.29 4.39 -1.59
CA GLY A 389 -6.37 4.96 -0.24
C GLY A 389 -7.31 6.16 -0.13
N ASP A 390 -7.71 6.76 -1.26
CA ASP A 390 -8.64 7.90 -1.29
C ASP A 390 -10.11 7.49 -1.25
N ASP A 391 -10.44 6.23 -1.58
CA ASP A 391 -11.79 5.67 -1.43
C ASP A 391 -12.05 5.14 -0.01
N ARG A 392 -13.10 5.63 0.63
CA ARG A 392 -13.50 5.25 1.99
C ARG A 392 -13.75 3.75 2.15
N ILE A 393 -14.39 3.12 1.17
CA ILE A 393 -14.72 1.69 1.22
C ILE A 393 -13.44 0.86 1.21
N THR A 394 -12.49 1.22 0.34
CA THR A 394 -11.17 0.60 0.26
C THR A 394 -10.43 0.71 1.59
N ARG A 395 -10.43 1.89 2.22
CA ARG A 395 -9.80 2.06 3.55
C ARG A 395 -10.37 1.14 4.62
N ILE A 396 -11.70 1.00 4.67
CA ILE A 396 -12.38 0.13 5.63
C ILE A 396 -12.07 -1.35 5.34
N ALA A 397 -12.12 -1.77 4.08
CA ALA A 397 -11.79 -3.14 3.66
C ALA A 397 -10.33 -3.50 4.00
N ASP A 398 -9.39 -2.59 3.78
CA ASP A 398 -7.98 -2.75 4.13
C ASP A 398 -7.79 -2.92 5.65
N VAL A 399 -8.50 -2.16 6.48
CA VAL A 399 -8.47 -2.36 7.94
C VAL A 399 -8.96 -3.75 8.33
N ILE A 400 -10.07 -4.21 7.73
CA ILE A 400 -10.60 -5.57 7.99
C ILE A 400 -9.55 -6.62 7.66
N ILE A 401 -8.90 -6.51 6.50
CA ILE A 401 -7.87 -7.47 6.08
C ILE A 401 -6.65 -7.41 7.01
N ALA A 402 -6.14 -6.20 7.27
CA ALA A 402 -4.95 -6.00 8.08
C ALA A 402 -5.14 -6.43 9.53
N TRP A 403 -6.32 -6.20 10.12
CA TRP A 403 -6.64 -6.58 11.49
C TRP A 403 -6.80 -8.09 11.67
N ASN A 404 -7.33 -8.78 10.67
CA ASN A 404 -7.56 -10.23 10.73
C ASN A 404 -6.25 -11.04 10.78
N VAL A 405 -5.13 -10.49 10.30
CA VAL A 405 -3.82 -11.13 10.39
C VAL A 405 -3.37 -11.35 11.84
N PRO A 406 -3.16 -10.32 12.67
CA PRO A 406 -2.79 -10.53 14.07
C PRO A 406 -3.90 -11.23 14.84
N GLN A 407 -5.18 -10.98 14.55
CA GLN A 407 -6.32 -11.63 15.24
C GLN A 407 -6.30 -13.17 15.14
N HIS A 408 -5.74 -13.74 14.08
CA HIS A 408 -5.73 -15.19 13.90
C HIS A 408 -4.35 -15.84 14.09
N PHE A 409 -3.27 -15.07 13.95
CA PHE A 409 -1.91 -15.63 13.90
C PHE A 409 -0.95 -15.07 14.95
N TYR A 410 -1.40 -14.19 15.84
CA TYR A 410 -0.55 -13.68 16.91
C TYR A 410 -0.30 -14.75 17.98
N PRO A 411 0.95 -15.16 18.26
CA PRO A 411 1.22 -16.35 19.07
C PRO A 411 1.10 -16.14 20.59
N TYR A 412 0.84 -14.92 21.06
CA TYR A 412 0.90 -14.56 22.48
C TYR A 412 -0.40 -13.97 23.02
N PHE A 413 -1.57 -14.39 22.51
CA PHE A 413 -2.87 -13.87 22.97
C PHE A 413 -3.04 -13.91 24.49
N GLU A 414 -2.55 -14.96 25.16
CA GLU A 414 -2.65 -15.12 26.62
C GLU A 414 -1.74 -14.16 27.41
N GLN A 415 -0.81 -13.47 26.74
CA GLN A 415 0.16 -12.56 27.37
C GLN A 415 -0.16 -11.09 27.13
N VAL A 416 -1.23 -10.79 26.37
CA VAL A 416 -1.67 -9.43 26.07
C VAL A 416 -3.11 -9.23 26.48
N ASP A 417 -3.31 -8.26 27.37
CA ASP A 417 -4.63 -7.78 27.77
C ASP A 417 -5.12 -6.74 26.73
N THR A 418 -5.57 -7.23 25.57
CA THR A 418 -6.05 -6.37 24.47
C THR A 418 -7.47 -6.74 24.08
N ASP A 419 -8.37 -5.74 24.12
CA ASP A 419 -9.68 -5.86 23.48
C ASP A 419 -9.51 -5.69 21.95
N TRP A 420 -9.34 -6.83 21.28
CA TRP A 420 -9.17 -6.88 19.83
C TRP A 420 -10.38 -6.35 19.07
N LEU A 421 -11.59 -6.48 19.64
CA LEU A 421 -12.80 -5.98 19.02
C LEU A 421 -12.87 -4.45 19.12
N GLU A 422 -12.57 -3.87 20.28
CA GLU A 422 -12.47 -2.41 20.44
C GLU A 422 -11.41 -1.83 19.48
N GLN A 423 -10.27 -2.53 19.33
CA GLN A 423 -9.24 -2.12 18.37
C GLN A 423 -9.75 -2.11 16.94
N LEU A 424 -10.51 -3.13 16.51
CA LEU A 424 -11.12 -3.19 15.19
C LEU A 424 -12.06 -2.01 15.00
N GLU A 425 -13.01 -1.83 15.92
CA GLU A 425 -14.01 -0.76 15.84
C GLU A 425 -13.38 0.63 15.77
N ARG A 426 -12.35 0.90 16.58
CA ARG A 426 -11.60 2.16 16.52
C ARG A 426 -10.90 2.33 15.18
N SER A 427 -10.26 1.29 14.67
CA SER A 427 -9.52 1.35 13.40
C SER A 427 -10.46 1.57 12.21
N LEU A 428 -11.65 0.97 12.22
CA LEU A 428 -12.69 1.18 11.21
C LEU A 428 -13.16 2.64 11.18
N ARG A 429 -13.40 3.24 12.37
CA ARG A 429 -13.76 4.67 12.47
C ARG A 429 -12.65 5.58 11.95
N GLU A 430 -11.43 5.39 12.43
CA GLU A 430 -10.27 6.19 11.98
C GLU A 430 -10.04 6.08 10.46
N ALA A 431 -10.22 4.89 9.88
CA ALA A 431 -10.10 4.68 8.44
C ALA A 431 -11.22 5.35 7.64
N SER A 432 -12.45 5.34 8.15
CA SER A 432 -13.58 6.01 7.51
C SER A 432 -13.40 7.53 7.45
N GLU A 433 -12.79 8.10 8.49
CA GLU A 433 -12.56 9.55 8.66
C GLU A 433 -11.25 10.05 8.03
N ALA A 434 -10.32 9.17 7.68
CA ALA A 434 -9.12 9.55 6.94
C ALA A 434 -9.52 10.18 5.60
N ARG A 435 -9.01 11.39 5.34
CA ARG A 435 -9.44 12.22 4.20
C ARG A 435 -8.88 11.78 2.86
N ASP A 436 -7.72 11.14 2.90
CA ASP A 436 -6.92 10.74 1.74
C ASP A 436 -6.04 9.53 2.08
N ALA A 437 -5.32 9.03 1.06
CA ALA A 437 -4.40 7.90 1.19
C ALA A 437 -3.25 8.15 2.19
N GLU A 438 -2.79 9.39 2.34
CA GLU A 438 -1.71 9.74 3.27
C GLU A 438 -2.20 9.63 4.72
N ALA A 439 -3.33 10.27 5.04
CA ALA A 439 -3.97 10.17 6.34
C ALA A 439 -4.28 8.71 6.69
N PHE A 440 -4.74 7.93 5.71
CA PHE A 440 -5.00 6.50 5.90
C PHE A 440 -3.74 5.70 6.22
N THR A 441 -2.62 6.02 5.60
CA THR A 441 -1.32 5.41 5.92
C THR A 441 -0.95 5.63 7.38
N GLN A 442 -1.26 6.82 7.92
CA GLN A 442 -1.07 7.09 9.35
C GLN A 442 -1.98 6.24 10.23
N VAL A 443 -3.25 6.02 9.83
CA VAL A 443 -4.17 5.10 10.50
C VAL A 443 -3.61 3.69 10.54
N LEU A 444 -3.20 3.12 9.39
CA LEU A 444 -2.60 1.79 9.33
C LEU A 444 -1.34 1.67 10.20
N ASN A 445 -0.49 2.70 10.21
CA ASN A 445 0.68 2.74 11.08
C ASN A 445 0.30 2.75 12.57
N ARG A 446 -0.75 3.47 12.97
CA ARG A 446 -1.26 3.44 14.34
C ARG A 446 -1.85 2.08 14.70
N THR A 447 -2.68 1.50 13.83
CA THR A 447 -3.25 0.16 14.00
C THR A 447 -2.13 -0.87 14.18
N ARG A 448 -1.14 -0.86 13.29
CA ARG A 448 0.06 -1.71 13.38
C ARG A 448 0.83 -1.49 14.68
N ARG A 449 1.09 -0.24 15.08
CA ARG A 449 1.82 0.07 16.32
C ARG A 449 1.07 -0.38 17.56
N ARG A 450 -0.26 -0.28 17.59
CA ARG A 450 -1.09 -0.81 18.68
C ARG A 450 -0.98 -2.33 18.75
N SER A 451 -0.93 -3.00 17.59
CA SER A 451 -0.66 -4.44 17.51
C SER A 451 0.82 -4.84 17.74
N GLN A 452 1.79 -3.90 17.71
CA GLN A 452 3.24 -4.18 17.80
C GLN A 452 3.95 -3.58 19.03
N ARG A 453 3.30 -2.70 19.80
CA ARG A 453 3.82 -2.25 21.10
C ARG A 453 3.63 -3.40 22.10
N TRP A 454 4.54 -4.39 22.10
CA TRP A 454 4.93 -5.29 23.22
C TRP A 454 5.94 -6.37 22.73
N PRO A 455 6.72 -7.04 23.61
CA PRO A 455 8.17 -6.90 23.90
C PRO A 455 9.21 -7.04 22.75
N TRP A 456 10.47 -6.75 23.09
CA TRP A 456 11.67 -6.53 22.25
C TRP A 456 11.96 -7.53 21.10
N LEU A 457 11.40 -8.75 21.14
CA LEU A 457 11.56 -9.80 20.12
C LEU A 457 10.83 -9.48 18.80
N CYS A 458 9.72 -8.72 18.82
CA CYS A 458 8.97 -8.38 17.61
C CYS A 458 9.73 -7.44 16.66
N ARG A 459 10.78 -6.73 17.11
CA ARG A 459 11.58 -5.85 16.24
C ARG A 459 12.30 -6.61 15.12
N ARG A 460 12.66 -7.90 15.32
CA ARG A 460 13.29 -8.74 14.29
C ARG A 460 12.27 -9.38 13.33
N ALA A 461 11.09 -9.75 13.80
CA ALA A 461 10.04 -10.36 12.97
C ALA A 461 9.22 -9.33 12.16
N ALA A 462 9.08 -8.10 12.66
CA ALA A 462 8.29 -7.06 12.01
C ALA A 462 9.00 -6.41 10.79
N ALA A 463 10.32 -6.58 10.67
CA ALA A 463 11.10 -6.14 9.50
C ALA A 463 10.86 -7.01 8.26
N SER A 464 10.45 -8.27 8.45
CA SER A 464 10.06 -9.22 7.40
C SER A 464 8.58 -9.14 7.03
N ILE A 465 7.76 -8.48 7.86
CA ILE A 465 6.33 -8.24 7.58
C ILE A 465 6.19 -6.91 6.83
N GLY A 466 6.48 -6.99 5.53
CA GLY A 466 6.10 -5.99 4.54
C GLY A 466 4.62 -6.12 4.22
N ILE A 467 3.74 -5.58 5.08
CA ILE A 467 2.37 -5.25 4.69
C ILE A 467 2.47 -4.05 3.74
N ARG A 468 2.73 -4.33 2.47
CA ARG A 468 2.28 -3.47 1.37
C ARG A 468 0.87 -3.98 1.07
N SER A 469 -0.16 -3.20 1.39
CA SER A 469 -1.52 -3.52 0.96
C SER A 469 -1.49 -3.79 -0.55
N ARG A 470 -1.99 -4.94 -0.99
CA ARG A 470 -2.15 -5.22 -2.43
C ARG A 470 -3.23 -4.34 -3.06
N MET A 471 -4.17 -3.83 -2.27
CA MET A 471 -5.22 -2.90 -2.71
C MET A 471 -4.83 -1.43 -2.67
N VAL A 472 -3.90 -1.03 -1.81
CA VAL A 472 -3.37 0.33 -1.76
C VAL A 472 -1.85 0.25 -1.93
N ARG A 473 -1.37 0.55 -3.14
CA ARG A 473 0.06 0.65 -3.42
C ARG A 473 0.60 1.88 -2.68
N LEU A 474 1.01 1.68 -1.44
CA LEU A 474 1.66 2.70 -0.62
C LEU A 474 3.15 2.76 -0.99
N ASP A 475 3.50 3.72 -1.84
CA ASP A 475 4.89 4.02 -2.15
C ASP A 475 5.50 4.84 -1.02
N ARG A 476 6.45 4.23 -0.30
CA ARG A 476 7.33 4.98 0.58
C ARG A 476 8.33 5.73 -0.29
N GLY A 477 8.29 7.06 -0.25
CA GLY A 477 9.44 7.89 -0.62
C GLY A 477 10.67 7.41 0.14
N SER A 478 11.69 6.94 -0.58
CA SER A 478 12.99 6.62 -0.03
C SER A 478 13.70 7.92 0.37
N ALA A 479 13.46 8.40 1.59
CA ALA A 479 14.30 9.40 2.21
C ALA A 479 15.71 8.79 2.40
N GLY A 480 16.65 9.22 1.57
CA GLY A 480 18.05 8.83 1.68
C GLY A 480 18.60 9.25 3.04
N CYS A 481 19.04 8.27 3.83
CA CYS A 481 19.92 8.52 4.97
C CYS A 481 21.23 9.09 4.45
N GLN A 482 21.37 10.42 4.47
CA GLN A 482 22.68 11.07 4.39
C GLN A 482 23.43 10.75 5.68
N HIS A 483 24.36 9.80 5.63
CA HIS A 483 25.42 9.70 6.63
C HIS A 483 26.59 10.57 6.15
N ASN A 484 26.79 11.69 6.84
CA ASN A 484 27.97 12.53 6.72
C ASN A 484 29.21 11.70 7.08
N ALA A 485 29.98 11.32 6.07
CA ALA A 485 31.35 10.85 6.24
C ALA A 485 32.27 12.06 6.41
N SER A 486 32.60 12.40 7.66
CA SER A 486 33.84 13.13 7.95
C SER A 486 34.26 12.91 9.41
N ARG A 487 35.33 12.14 9.58
CA ARG A 487 36.49 12.43 10.43
C ARG A 487 37.40 11.21 10.43
N GLY A 488 38.49 11.32 9.67
CA GLY A 488 39.60 10.38 9.71
C GLY A 488 40.34 10.48 11.05
N GLY A 489 40.79 9.33 11.53
CA GLY A 489 41.83 9.16 12.53
C GLY A 489 42.65 7.93 12.12
N PRO A 490 43.99 7.99 12.15
CA PRO A 490 44.84 6.94 11.61
C PRO A 490 44.92 5.77 12.61
N GLN A 491 44.74 4.54 12.13
CA GLN A 491 45.13 3.35 12.89
C GLN A 491 46.41 2.76 12.29
N ALA A 492 47.46 2.83 13.09
CA ALA A 492 48.72 2.14 12.93
C ALA A 492 48.54 0.62 13.16
N ALA A 493 49.43 -0.12 12.53
CA ALA A 493 49.58 -1.57 12.57
C ALA A 493 49.81 -2.15 13.97
N ALA A 494 49.34 -3.39 14.19
CA ALA A 494 50.16 -4.52 14.67
C ALA A 494 49.29 -5.79 14.89
N MET A 495 49.82 -6.90 14.36
CA MET A 495 49.51 -8.33 14.58
C MET A 495 48.21 -8.92 14.02
#